data_AF-A0A239GVN5-F1
#
_entry.id   AF-A0A239GVN5-F1
#
_cell.length_a   1.000
_cell.length_b   1.000
_cell.length_c   1.000
_cell.angle_alpha   90.00
_cell.angle_beta   90.00
_cell.angle_gamma   90.00
#
_symmetry.space_group_name_H-M   'P 1'
#
loop_
_entity.id
_entity.type
_entity.pdbx_description
1 polymer ?
#
loop_
_entity_poly.entity_id
_entity_poly.type
_entity_poly.pdbx_seq_one_letter_code
_entity_poly.pdbx_strand_id
1 'polypeptide(L)'
;MESGYADLTMGAVAARAGVAKATVYRRWASREDLVADALESLLLPAVRAEVTAAGTLREDLVATLADSSGCLQPGWRRFSAVLAAATASHPQITDILRERFIAGQREGIASCLRRAQERGEITAERVELLLAPGRLEIAAVVGVLVLQEDLLGAVLDVEGIARLVDQVLLPLVGGTPTS
;
A
#
# COMPACT_ATOMS: atom_id res chain seq x y z
N MET A 1 20.87 2.06 -10.25
CA MET A 1 20.63 1.11 -11.37
C MET A 1 19.15 0.70 -11.45
N GLU A 2 18.29 1.69 -11.70
CA GLU A 2 17.32 1.89 -12.79
C GLU A 2 16.63 0.77 -13.62
N SER A 3 16.77 -0.53 -13.40
CA SER A 3 16.30 -1.49 -14.45
C SER A 3 15.09 -2.40 -14.12
N GLY A 4 14.28 -2.11 -13.10
CA GLY A 4 13.10 -2.96 -12.77
C GLY A 4 12.04 -3.05 -13.89
N TYR A 5 11.67 -1.92 -14.48
CA TYR A 5 10.64 -1.86 -15.54
C TYR A 5 11.21 -2.01 -16.95
N ALA A 6 12.41 -1.49 -17.21
CA ALA A 6 13.09 -1.65 -18.50
C ALA A 6 13.43 -3.13 -18.78
N ASP A 7 13.79 -3.90 -17.75
CA ASP A 7 14.09 -5.33 -17.89
C ASP A 7 12.82 -6.20 -17.93
N LEU A 8 11.67 -5.64 -17.53
CA LEU A 8 10.38 -6.32 -17.66
C LEU A 8 9.96 -6.31 -19.13
N THR A 9 10.28 -7.40 -19.83
CA THR A 9 9.84 -7.64 -21.21
C THR A 9 9.12 -8.97 -21.31
N MET A 10 8.19 -9.09 -22.26
CA MET A 10 7.49 -10.35 -22.55
C MET A 10 8.47 -11.51 -22.83
N GLY A 11 9.63 -11.20 -23.43
CA GLY A 11 10.70 -12.17 -23.65
C GLY A 11 11.39 -12.62 -22.37
N ALA A 12 11.72 -11.68 -21.47
CA ALA A 12 12.30 -11.99 -20.17
C ALA A 12 11.34 -12.82 -19.29
N VAL A 13 10.04 -12.53 -19.35
CA VAL A 13 9.01 -13.35 -18.68
C VAL A 13 8.99 -14.76 -19.25
N ALA A 14 8.93 -14.90 -20.58
CA ALA A 14 8.92 -16.20 -21.25
C ALA A 14 10.15 -17.05 -20.88
N ALA A 15 11.34 -16.45 -20.92
CA ALA A 15 12.58 -17.09 -20.54
C ALA A 15 12.58 -17.55 -19.08
N ARG A 16 12.12 -16.69 -18.15
CA ARG A 16 12.07 -17.03 -16.72
C ARG A 16 11.01 -18.07 -16.36
N ALA A 17 9.90 -18.09 -17.08
CA ALA A 17 8.84 -19.10 -16.91
C ALA A 17 9.13 -20.40 -17.67
N GLY A 18 10.18 -20.47 -18.49
CA GLY A 18 10.51 -21.65 -19.29
C GLY A 18 9.48 -21.93 -20.39
N VAL A 19 8.77 -20.91 -20.87
CA VAL A 19 7.71 -21.06 -21.89
C VAL A 19 8.05 -20.27 -23.16
N ALA A 20 7.41 -20.65 -24.27
CA ALA A 20 7.54 -19.88 -25.52
C ALA A 20 6.90 -18.49 -25.39
N LYS A 21 7.46 -17.49 -26.08
CA LYS A 21 6.94 -16.11 -26.11
C LYS A 21 5.48 -16.05 -26.60
N ALA A 22 5.11 -16.91 -27.56
CA ALA A 22 3.73 -17.02 -28.04
C ALA A 22 2.74 -17.46 -26.95
N THR A 23 3.18 -18.31 -26.01
CA THR A 23 2.36 -18.73 -24.86
C THR A 23 2.08 -17.56 -23.93
N VAL A 24 3.06 -16.69 -23.70
CA VAL A 24 2.90 -15.48 -22.89
C VAL A 24 1.95 -14.50 -23.60
N TYR A 25 2.15 -14.22 -24.89
CA TYR A 25 1.28 -13.32 -25.66
C TYR A 25 -0.16 -13.79 -25.80
N ARG A 26 -0.41 -15.12 -25.75
CA ARG A 26 -1.77 -15.66 -25.77
C ARG A 26 -2.56 -15.30 -24.50
N ARG A 27 -1.87 -15.15 -23.36
CA ARG A 27 -2.50 -14.82 -22.07
C ARG A 27 -2.51 -13.32 -21.80
N TRP A 28 -1.47 -12.60 -22.22
CA TRP A 28 -1.35 -11.15 -22.06
C TRP A 28 -0.93 -10.53 -23.38
N ALA A 29 -1.80 -9.71 -23.99
CA ALA A 29 -1.54 -9.11 -25.30
C ALA A 29 -0.42 -8.06 -25.23
N SER A 30 -0.28 -7.41 -24.09
CA SER A 30 0.75 -6.42 -23.80
C SER A 30 1.49 -6.73 -22.49
N ARG A 31 2.60 -6.01 -22.25
CA ARG A 31 3.31 -6.08 -20.97
C ARG A 31 2.43 -5.52 -19.84
N GLU A 32 1.55 -4.60 -20.17
CA GLU A 32 0.75 -3.86 -19.22
C GLU A 32 -0.47 -4.67 -18.79
N ASP A 33 -1.04 -5.49 -19.69
CA ASP A 33 -2.01 -6.54 -19.32
C ASP A 33 -1.39 -7.55 -18.34
N LEU A 34 -0.11 -7.91 -18.55
CA LEU A 34 0.63 -8.78 -17.65
C LEU A 34 0.82 -8.13 -16.28
N VAL A 35 1.16 -6.84 -16.24
CA VAL A 35 1.31 -6.08 -14.99
C VAL A 35 -0.03 -5.97 -14.25
N ALA A 36 -1.13 -5.73 -14.96
CA ALA A 36 -2.47 -5.65 -14.39
C ALA A 36 -2.91 -7.01 -13.77
N ASP A 37 -2.77 -8.12 -14.50
CA ASP A 37 -3.11 -9.47 -13.99
C ASP A 37 -2.21 -9.89 -12.81
N ALA A 38 -0.92 -9.53 -12.87
CA ALA A 38 0.00 -9.77 -11.76
C ALA A 38 -0.35 -8.92 -10.54
N LEU A 39 -0.73 -7.65 -10.73
CA LEU A 39 -1.22 -6.77 -9.68
C LEU A 39 -2.44 -7.34 -9.00
N GLU A 40 -3.45 -7.75 -9.76
CA GLU A 40 -4.66 -8.36 -9.19
C GLU A 40 -4.31 -9.57 -8.33
N SER A 41 -3.43 -10.45 -8.84
CA SER A 41 -2.99 -11.65 -8.14
C SER A 41 -2.18 -11.37 -6.86
N LEU A 42 -1.34 -10.32 -6.86
CA LEU A 42 -0.47 -9.97 -5.72
C LEU A 42 -1.19 -9.13 -4.66
N LEU A 43 -2.17 -8.33 -5.06
CA LEU A 43 -2.87 -7.42 -4.15
C LEU A 43 -4.07 -8.08 -3.46
N LEU A 44 -4.68 -9.11 -4.06
CA LEU A 44 -5.77 -9.88 -3.44
C LEU A 44 -5.42 -10.51 -2.07
N PRO A 45 -4.21 -11.09 -1.85
CA PRO A 45 -3.81 -11.65 -0.56
C PRO A 45 -3.44 -10.60 0.51
N ALA A 46 -2.84 -9.47 0.11
CA ALA A 46 -2.33 -8.46 1.03
C ALA A 46 -3.43 -7.75 1.85
N VAL A 47 -4.65 -7.64 1.30
CA VAL A 47 -5.82 -7.05 1.99
C VAL A 47 -6.32 -7.90 3.17
N ARG A 48 -5.90 -9.17 3.27
CA ARG A 48 -6.42 -10.13 4.25
C ARG A 48 -5.50 -10.41 5.44
N ALA A 49 -4.33 -9.78 5.53
CA ALA A 49 -3.49 -9.92 6.71
C ALA A 49 -4.18 -9.24 7.90
N GLU A 50 -4.97 -10.01 8.65
CA GLU A 50 -5.42 -9.63 9.99
C GLU A 50 -4.19 -9.42 10.84
N VAL A 51 -3.73 -8.17 10.94
CA VAL A 51 -2.70 -7.78 11.88
C VAL A 51 -3.21 -8.15 13.26
N THR A 52 -2.56 -9.14 13.88
CA THR A 52 -2.82 -9.56 15.25
C THR A 52 -2.79 -8.34 16.15
N ALA A 53 -3.91 -8.06 16.82
CA ALA A 53 -4.05 -6.91 17.71
C ALA A 53 -2.93 -6.92 18.76
N ALA A 54 -2.15 -5.84 18.81
CA ALA A 54 -0.95 -5.76 19.64
C ALA A 54 -1.21 -5.17 21.03
N GLY A 55 -2.36 -4.49 21.23
CA GLY A 55 -2.85 -4.08 22.54
C GLY A 55 -3.35 -2.64 22.62
N THR A 56 -2.73 -1.73 21.88
CA THR A 56 -3.10 -0.30 21.80
C THR A 56 -3.29 0.17 20.36
N LEU A 57 -3.98 1.30 20.16
CA LEU A 57 -4.15 1.91 18.83
C LEU A 57 -2.80 2.19 18.16
N ARG A 58 -1.83 2.68 18.94
CA ARG A 58 -0.48 2.96 18.45
C ARG A 58 0.18 1.70 17.90
N GLU A 59 0.17 0.62 18.66
CA GLU A 59 0.83 -0.63 18.26
C GLU A 59 0.12 -1.26 17.06
N ASP A 60 -1.22 -1.22 17.04
CA ASP A 60 -2.02 -1.66 15.89
C ASP A 60 -1.66 -0.86 14.63
N LEU A 61 -1.57 0.46 14.72
CA LEU A 61 -1.16 1.32 13.59
C LEU A 61 0.28 1.06 13.15
N VAL A 62 1.23 0.95 14.08
CA VAL A 62 2.64 0.66 13.75
C VAL A 62 2.74 -0.69 13.05
N ALA A 63 2.07 -1.72 13.56
CA ALA A 63 2.10 -3.07 12.98
C ALA A 63 1.44 -3.09 11.60
N THR A 64 0.27 -2.47 11.44
CA THR A 64 -0.40 -2.36 10.14
C THR A 64 0.41 -1.57 9.13
N LEU A 65 1.03 -0.45 9.54
CA LEU A 65 1.85 0.35 8.64
C LEU A 65 3.21 -0.29 8.35
N ALA A 66 3.75 -1.11 9.25
CA ALA A 66 4.96 -1.90 9.02
C ALA A 66 4.71 -3.09 8.08
N ASP A 67 3.55 -3.74 8.20
CA ASP A 67 3.10 -4.76 7.24
C ASP A 67 2.77 -4.14 5.89
N SER A 68 2.21 -2.92 5.89
CA SER A 68 1.96 -2.12 4.69
C SER A 68 3.23 -1.57 4.04
N SER A 69 4.20 -1.17 4.86
CA SER A 69 5.56 -0.86 4.41
C SER A 69 6.30 -2.13 4.01
N GLY A 70 5.66 -3.30 4.18
CA GLY A 70 5.87 -4.62 3.58
C GLY A 70 5.91 -4.69 2.05
N CYS A 71 6.11 -3.54 1.43
CA CYS A 71 7.27 -3.30 0.56
C CYS A 71 8.61 -3.97 1.02
N LEU A 72 8.70 -4.49 2.24
CA LEU A 72 9.77 -5.31 2.83
C LEU A 72 10.07 -6.63 2.10
N GLN A 73 9.35 -6.98 1.03
CA GLN A 73 9.77 -8.03 0.11
C GLN A 73 10.91 -7.52 -0.78
N PRO A 74 12.01 -8.29 -1.00
CA PRO A 74 13.14 -7.88 -1.84
C PRO A 74 12.79 -7.41 -3.27
N GLY A 75 11.56 -7.64 -3.72
CA GLY A 75 11.04 -7.23 -5.02
C GLY A 75 10.23 -5.92 -5.05
N TRP A 76 9.81 -5.35 -3.91
CA TRP A 76 8.86 -4.22 -3.95
C TRP A 76 9.43 -2.97 -4.60
N ARG A 77 10.69 -2.63 -4.34
CA ARG A 77 11.37 -1.49 -5.00
C ARG A 77 11.26 -1.56 -6.53
N ARG A 78 11.40 -2.76 -7.09
CA ARG A 78 11.27 -2.96 -8.54
C ARG A 78 9.81 -2.85 -8.95
N PHE A 79 8.90 -3.31 -8.10
CA PHE A 79 7.46 -3.23 -8.30
C PHE A 79 6.94 -1.79 -8.26
N SER A 80 7.27 -0.99 -7.24
CA SER A 80 6.87 0.43 -7.13
C SER A 80 7.32 1.24 -8.34
N ALA A 81 8.55 1.05 -8.81
CA ALA A 81 9.05 1.70 -10.03
C ALA A 81 8.27 1.30 -11.30
N VAL A 82 7.87 0.01 -11.42
CA VAL A 82 7.00 -0.48 -12.49
C VAL A 82 5.62 0.18 -12.42
N LEU A 83 5.06 0.33 -11.21
CA LEU A 83 3.77 0.99 -11.00
C LEU A 83 3.81 2.49 -11.30
N ALA A 84 4.84 3.20 -10.85
CA ALA A 84 5.02 4.62 -11.13
C ALA A 84 5.10 4.88 -12.65
N ALA A 85 5.84 4.03 -13.38
CA ALA A 85 5.93 4.13 -14.84
C ALA A 85 4.61 3.75 -15.55
N ALA A 86 3.91 2.73 -15.06
CA ALA A 86 2.70 2.21 -15.71
C ALA A 86 1.47 3.11 -15.50
N THR A 87 1.32 3.71 -14.31
CA THR A 87 0.21 4.63 -13.99
C THR A 87 0.21 5.90 -14.84
N ALA A 88 1.38 6.34 -15.31
CA ALA A 88 1.51 7.49 -16.19
C ALA A 88 0.95 7.26 -17.60
N SER A 89 0.79 6.00 -18.03
CA SER A 89 0.40 5.66 -19.41
C SER A 89 -0.83 4.76 -19.52
N HIS A 90 -1.26 4.09 -18.44
CA HIS A 90 -2.39 3.15 -18.47
C HIS A 90 -3.39 3.36 -17.33
N PRO A 91 -4.59 3.88 -17.65
CA PRO A 91 -5.65 4.12 -16.66
C PRO A 91 -6.07 2.88 -15.88
N GLN A 92 -6.11 1.70 -16.52
CA GLN A 92 -6.54 0.44 -15.86
C GLN A 92 -5.65 0.07 -14.68
N ILE A 93 -4.34 0.29 -14.78
CA ILE A 93 -3.40 0.02 -13.69
C ILE A 93 -3.62 1.01 -12.54
N THR A 94 -3.87 2.28 -12.87
CA THR A 94 -4.22 3.31 -11.89
C THR A 94 -5.52 2.97 -11.16
N ASP A 95 -6.52 2.44 -11.86
CA ASP A 95 -7.81 2.05 -11.27
C ASP A 95 -7.66 0.84 -10.35
N ILE A 96 -6.93 -0.20 -10.76
CA ILE A 96 -6.63 -1.36 -9.91
C ILE A 96 -5.91 -0.93 -8.62
N LEU A 97 -4.91 -0.05 -8.72
CA LEU A 97 -4.21 0.47 -7.55
C LEU A 97 -5.13 1.27 -6.63
N ARG A 98 -5.97 2.14 -7.18
CA ARG A 98 -6.91 2.95 -6.38
C ARG A 98 -7.96 2.08 -5.68
N GLU A 99 -8.59 1.18 -6.42
CA GLU A 99 -9.75 0.41 -5.96
C GLU A 99 -9.39 -0.80 -5.10
N ARG A 100 -8.18 -1.37 -5.27
CA ARG A 100 -7.75 -2.57 -4.53
C ARG A 100 -6.67 -2.23 -3.52
N PHE A 101 -5.56 -1.64 -3.97
CA PHE A 101 -4.43 -1.39 -3.09
C PHE A 101 -4.75 -0.32 -2.05
N ILE A 102 -5.04 0.89 -2.50
CA ILE A 102 -5.29 2.03 -1.59
C ILE A 102 -6.52 1.78 -0.72
N ALA A 103 -7.58 1.19 -1.28
CA ALA A 103 -8.76 0.80 -0.52
C ALA A 103 -8.45 -0.27 0.55
N GLY A 104 -7.63 -1.28 0.23
CA GLY A 104 -7.21 -2.29 1.19
C GLY A 104 -6.38 -1.73 2.35
N GLN A 105 -5.42 -0.85 2.05
CA GLN A 105 -4.62 -0.17 3.08
C GLN A 105 -5.49 0.72 3.98
N ARG A 106 -6.46 1.43 3.38
CA ARG A 106 -7.46 2.20 4.13
C ARG A 106 -8.27 1.31 5.07
N GLU A 107 -8.70 0.13 4.60
CA GLU A 107 -9.47 -0.80 5.43
C GLU A 107 -8.63 -1.35 6.59
N GLY A 108 -7.34 -1.61 6.40
CA GLY A 108 -6.41 -2.00 7.48
C GLY A 108 -6.35 -0.95 8.60
N ILE A 109 -6.22 0.34 8.23
CA ILE A 109 -6.22 1.45 9.19
C ILE A 109 -7.62 1.60 9.84
N ALA A 110 -8.68 1.48 9.06
CA ALA A 110 -10.06 1.53 9.58
C ALA A 110 -10.32 0.43 10.60
N SER A 111 -9.79 -0.78 10.37
CA SER A 111 -9.86 -1.89 11.31
C SER A 111 -9.12 -1.58 12.62
N CYS A 112 -7.95 -0.94 12.56
CA CYS A 112 -7.24 -0.48 13.76
C CYS A 112 -8.07 0.53 14.57
N LEU A 113 -8.68 1.51 13.89
CA LEU A 113 -9.54 2.52 14.53
C LEU A 113 -10.78 1.89 15.18
N ARG A 114 -11.43 0.95 14.49
CA ARG A 114 -12.58 0.21 15.03
C ARG A 114 -12.22 -0.60 16.27
N ARG A 115 -11.09 -1.31 16.27
CA ARG A 115 -10.62 -2.03 17.47
C ARG A 115 -10.28 -1.08 18.63
N ALA A 116 -9.64 0.05 18.34
CA ALA A 116 -9.37 1.06 19.36
C ALA A 116 -10.64 1.65 19.97
N GLN A 117 -11.70 1.80 19.16
CA GLN A 117 -13.02 2.22 19.64
C GLN A 117 -13.64 1.16 20.56
N GLU A 118 -13.59 -0.12 20.19
CA GLU A 118 -14.07 -1.23 21.04
C GLU A 118 -13.36 -1.27 22.39
N ARG A 119 -12.08 -0.87 22.44
CA ARG A 119 -11.28 -0.74 23.68
C ARG A 119 -11.51 0.57 24.43
N GLY A 120 -12.26 1.52 23.87
CA GLY A 120 -12.52 2.83 24.46
C GLY A 120 -11.37 3.83 24.37
N GLU A 121 -10.36 3.59 23.51
CA GLU A 121 -9.24 4.52 23.30
C GLU A 121 -9.64 5.74 22.45
N ILE A 122 -10.69 5.62 21.63
CA ILE A 122 -11.19 6.65 20.71
C ILE A 122 -12.72 6.61 20.67
N THR A 123 -13.37 7.77 20.50
CA THR A 123 -14.84 7.83 20.40
C THR A 123 -15.35 7.46 19.00
N ALA A 124 -16.61 7.02 18.91
CA ALA A 124 -17.25 6.66 17.64
C ALA A 124 -17.30 7.85 16.67
N GLU A 125 -17.60 9.05 17.18
CA GLU A 125 -17.65 10.28 16.38
C GLU A 125 -16.29 10.59 15.75
N ARG A 126 -15.22 10.28 16.48
CA ARG A 126 -13.86 10.51 16.01
C ARG A 126 -13.44 9.49 14.95
N VAL A 127 -13.82 8.22 15.12
CA VAL A 127 -13.65 7.19 14.07
C VAL A 127 -14.40 7.58 12.81
N GLU A 128 -15.67 7.99 12.93
CA GLU A 128 -16.48 8.43 11.79
C GLU A 128 -15.85 9.63 11.08
N LEU A 129 -15.36 10.63 11.83
CA LEU A 129 -14.67 11.79 11.27
C LEU A 129 -13.40 11.40 10.49
N LEU A 130 -12.61 10.45 11.00
CA LEU A 130 -11.37 10.01 10.36
C LEU A 130 -11.61 9.15 9.11
N LEU A 131 -12.71 8.40 9.09
CA LEU A 131 -13.10 7.53 7.98
C LEU A 131 -14.02 8.23 6.96
N ALA A 132 -14.42 9.47 7.22
CA ALA A 132 -15.33 10.21 6.37
C ALA A 132 -14.84 10.32 4.91
N PRO A 133 -15.74 10.19 3.92
CA PRO A 133 -15.42 10.41 2.51
C PRO A 133 -14.81 11.81 2.30
N GLY A 134 -13.67 11.88 1.60
CA GLY A 134 -12.99 13.14 1.31
C GLY A 134 -11.93 13.57 2.33
N ARG A 135 -11.81 12.89 3.48
CA ARG A 135 -10.66 13.05 4.39
C ARG A 135 -9.45 12.33 3.79
N LEU A 136 -8.52 13.13 3.26
CA LEU A 136 -7.36 12.66 2.53
C LEU A 136 -6.22 12.22 3.45
N GLU A 137 -6.28 12.44 4.75
CA GLU A 137 -5.14 12.24 5.65
C GLU A 137 -4.69 10.77 5.68
N ILE A 138 -5.63 9.84 5.84
CA ILE A 138 -5.34 8.40 5.78
C ILE A 138 -4.86 7.99 4.39
N ALA A 139 -5.47 8.53 3.32
CA ALA A 139 -5.06 8.25 1.95
C ALA A 139 -3.65 8.81 1.64
N ALA A 140 -3.32 9.98 2.19
CA ALA A 140 -2.05 10.65 2.00
C ALA A 140 -0.92 9.88 2.70
N VAL A 141 -1.15 9.39 3.92
CA VAL A 141 -0.17 8.53 4.62
C VAL A 141 0.09 7.25 3.82
N VAL A 142 -0.96 6.59 3.32
CA VAL A 142 -0.80 5.42 2.44
C VAL A 142 -0.04 5.78 1.17
N GLY A 143 -0.39 6.90 0.53
CA GLY A 143 0.31 7.38 -0.68
C GLY A 143 1.80 7.67 -0.43
N VAL A 144 2.13 8.31 0.70
CA VAL A 144 3.52 8.56 1.10
C VAL A 144 4.27 7.26 1.36
N LEU A 145 3.66 6.28 2.04
CA LEU A 145 4.30 4.98 2.27
C LEU A 145 4.54 4.21 0.97
N VAL A 146 3.65 4.33 -0.02
CA VAL A 146 3.84 3.71 -1.34
C VAL A 146 4.96 4.39 -2.11
N LEU A 147 5.01 5.71 -2.06
CA LEU A 147 5.92 6.53 -2.86
C LEU A 147 7.21 6.90 -2.13
N GLN A 148 7.42 6.44 -0.89
CA GLN A 148 8.51 6.90 -0.02
C GLN A 148 9.89 6.84 -0.67
N GLU A 149 10.20 5.80 -1.44
CA GLU A 149 11.51 5.72 -2.08
C GLU A 149 11.65 6.75 -3.21
N ASP A 150 10.62 6.91 -4.04
CA ASP A 150 10.61 7.86 -5.15
C ASP A 150 10.48 9.33 -4.68
N LEU A 151 9.75 9.55 -3.58
CA LEU A 151 9.41 10.86 -3.03
C LEU A 151 10.43 11.34 -1.98
N LEU A 152 10.90 10.44 -1.12
CA LEU A 152 11.80 10.75 0.01
C LEU A 152 13.24 10.26 -0.22
N GLY A 153 13.49 9.45 -1.26
CA GLY A 153 14.82 8.88 -1.52
C GLY A 153 15.22 7.77 -0.55
N ALA A 154 14.32 7.33 0.33
CA ALA A 154 14.58 6.33 1.36
C ALA A 154 13.30 5.56 1.74
N VAL A 155 13.48 4.33 2.22
CA VAL A 155 12.38 3.54 2.81
C VAL A 155 12.41 3.75 4.32
N LEU A 156 11.25 4.09 4.89
CA LEU A 156 11.03 4.17 6.33
C LEU A 156 11.17 2.78 6.93
N ASP A 157 12.12 2.66 7.85
CA ASP A 157 12.22 1.51 8.72
C ASP A 157 11.08 1.51 9.76
N VAL A 158 10.98 0.44 10.54
CA VAL A 158 9.96 0.30 11.60
C VAL A 158 9.98 1.50 12.55
N GLU A 159 11.17 2.05 12.83
CA GLU A 159 11.30 3.21 13.71
C GLU A 159 10.81 4.51 13.05
N GLY A 160 11.07 4.71 11.76
CA GLY A 160 10.52 5.79 10.96
C GLY A 160 8.99 5.72 10.86
N ILE A 161 8.44 4.53 10.73
CA ILE A 161 6.99 4.29 10.75
C ILE A 161 6.41 4.62 12.12
N ALA A 162 7.08 4.19 13.20
CA ALA A 162 6.66 4.55 14.55
C ALA A 162 6.64 6.08 14.76
N ARG A 163 7.67 6.80 14.29
CA ARG A 163 7.70 8.27 14.32
C ARG A 163 6.55 8.89 13.53
N LEU A 164 6.25 8.36 12.34
CA LEU A 164 5.11 8.83 11.52
C LEU A 164 3.78 8.64 12.25
N VAL A 165 3.58 7.49 12.90
CA VAL A 165 2.39 7.22 13.72
C VAL A 165 2.29 8.23 14.85
N ASP A 166 3.38 8.44 15.60
CA ASP A 166 3.40 9.28 16.79
C ASP A 166 3.21 10.77 16.48
N GLN A 167 3.75 11.24 15.35
CA GLN A 167 3.76 12.67 15.02
C GLN A 167 2.61 13.11 14.10
N VAL A 168 2.04 12.18 13.34
CA VAL A 168 1.00 12.49 12.34
C VAL A 168 -0.30 11.80 12.70
N LEU A 169 -0.32 10.47 12.78
CA LEU A 169 -1.58 9.74 12.91
C LEU A 169 -2.19 9.88 14.31
N LEU A 170 -1.43 9.69 15.38
CA LEU A 170 -1.97 9.82 16.73
C LEU A 170 -2.47 11.24 17.03
N PRO A 171 -1.78 12.32 16.62
CA PRO A 171 -2.32 13.67 16.73
C PRO A 171 -3.54 13.92 15.83
N LEU A 172 -3.67 13.27 14.69
CA LEU A 172 -4.89 13.36 13.87
C LEU A 172 -6.06 12.61 14.51
N VAL A 173 -5.78 11.50 15.18
CA VAL A 173 -6.75 10.70 15.93
C VAL A 173 -7.15 11.40 17.23
N GLY A 174 -6.21 12.03 17.92
CA GLY A 174 -6.41 12.67 19.22
C GLY A 174 -6.56 14.18 19.20
N GLY A 175 -6.31 14.85 18.07
CA GLY A 175 -6.35 16.30 17.78
C GLY A 175 -6.77 17.16 18.96
N THR A 176 -5.76 17.36 19.79
CA THR A 176 -5.42 18.26 20.91
C THR A 176 -6.49 19.10 21.64
N PRO A 177 -6.24 19.36 22.96
CA PRO A 177 -7.12 20.15 23.80
C PRO A 177 -7.30 21.55 23.22
N THR A 178 -8.48 22.09 23.45
CA THR A 178 -8.81 23.51 23.32
C THR A 178 -7.63 24.40 23.70
N SER A 179 -7.19 25.23 22.77
CA SER A 179 -6.63 26.55 23.04
C SER A 179 -7.02 27.47 21.90
#